data_AF-A0A317EVU7-F1
#
_entry.id   AF-A0A317EVU7-F1
#
_cell.length_a   1.000
_cell.length_b   1.000
_cell.length_c   1.000
_cell.angle_alpha   90.00
_cell.angle_beta   90.00
_cell.angle_gamma   90.00
#
_symmetry.space_group_name_H-M   'P 1'
#
loop_
_entity.id
_entity.type
_entity.pdbx_description
1 polymer ?
#
loop_
_entity_poly.entity_id
_entity_poly.type
_entity_poly.pdbx_seq_one_letter_code
_entity_poly.pdbx_strand_id
1 'polypeptide(L)'
;MTFYERYINGQTEQVYQDIYALGQDAFLPTNLPDIEKVLTETFQRVAYNLDIIYSELKKINYLFNTECEYDFQRPLVKPSENTAQLLVKLENVVKPFGFIPLSLKMFYKIVGACNFGWDYDTNEEYLWQYADPIQIFSLSDVLSEVEDENFLSYMQESFEEEGFASLELSADYFHKDNTSGGPAYALKITDKPSVDGEFLNEEHKTTFINYLRICFDNCGFSRITNPENNNDYQTFFDKVKPQLRPI
;
A
#
# COMPACT_ATOMS: atom_id res chain seq x y z
N MET A 1 7.68 15.61 -24.44
CA MET A 1 7.18 14.29 -24.06
C MET A 1 6.53 14.45 -22.70
N THR A 2 5.30 13.98 -22.54
CA THR A 2 4.54 14.13 -21.28
C THR A 2 5.08 13.17 -20.21
N PHE A 3 4.72 13.34 -18.93
CA PHE A 3 5.05 12.38 -17.88
C PHE A 3 4.50 11.00 -18.21
N TYR A 4 3.25 10.94 -18.69
CA TYR A 4 2.62 9.68 -19.08
C TYR A 4 3.39 8.98 -20.21
N GLU A 5 3.75 9.69 -21.27
CA GLU A 5 4.55 9.13 -22.38
C GLU A 5 5.91 8.60 -21.92
N ARG A 6 6.57 9.27 -20.99
CA ARG A 6 7.84 8.80 -20.42
C ARG A 6 7.64 7.56 -19.55
N TYR A 7 6.56 7.54 -18.77
CA TYR A 7 6.22 6.45 -17.86
C TYR A 7 5.94 5.14 -18.61
N ILE A 8 5.13 5.20 -19.67
CA ILE A 8 4.85 4.02 -20.51
C ILE A 8 6.08 3.51 -21.26
N ASN A 9 7.08 4.38 -21.50
CA ASN A 9 8.37 4.01 -22.09
C ASN A 9 9.41 3.51 -21.05
N GLY A 10 8.97 3.22 -19.82
CA GLY A 10 9.80 2.56 -18.81
C GLY A 10 10.58 3.49 -17.87
N GLN A 11 10.41 4.81 -17.98
CA GLN A 11 11.05 5.77 -17.05
C GLN A 11 10.26 5.92 -15.74
N THR A 12 9.84 4.81 -15.12
CA THR A 12 8.85 4.83 -14.03
C THR A 12 9.32 5.65 -12.83
N GLU A 13 10.47 5.30 -12.23
CA GLU A 13 11.03 6.01 -11.08
C GLU A 13 11.34 7.48 -11.36
N GLN A 14 12.00 7.77 -12.49
CA GLN A 14 12.38 9.14 -12.85
C GLN A 14 11.16 10.04 -13.04
N VAL A 15 10.09 9.53 -13.67
CA VAL A 15 8.84 10.28 -13.81
C VAL A 15 8.26 10.63 -12.46
N TYR A 16 8.31 9.71 -11.49
CA TYR A 16 7.81 9.97 -10.15
C TYR A 16 8.66 10.97 -9.38
N GLN A 17 9.99 10.93 -9.51
CA GLN A 17 10.87 11.94 -8.93
C GLN A 17 10.56 13.34 -9.49
N ASP A 18 10.34 13.44 -10.80
CA ASP A 18 10.00 14.72 -11.44
C ASP A 18 8.62 15.23 -11.00
N ILE A 19 7.62 14.34 -10.86
CA ILE A 19 6.30 14.69 -10.34
C ILE A 19 6.40 15.16 -8.88
N TYR A 20 7.18 14.48 -8.06
CA TYR A 20 7.41 14.88 -6.67
C TYR A 20 8.06 16.27 -6.58
N ALA A 21 9.03 16.55 -7.46
CA ALA A 21 9.72 17.84 -7.52
C ALA A 21 8.79 19.02 -7.88
N LEU A 22 7.64 18.79 -8.52
CA LEU A 22 6.65 19.84 -8.78
C LEU A 22 5.99 20.35 -7.50
N GLY A 23 5.92 19.53 -6.44
CA GLY A 23 5.21 19.89 -5.21
C GLY A 23 3.77 20.32 -5.49
N GLN A 24 3.41 21.57 -5.14
CA GLN A 24 2.07 22.09 -5.36
C GLN A 24 1.75 22.37 -6.85
N ASP A 25 2.78 22.56 -7.70
CA ASP A 25 2.57 22.78 -9.13
C ASP A 25 2.03 21.53 -9.83
N ALA A 26 2.11 20.35 -9.19
CA ALA A 26 1.48 19.12 -9.65
C ALA A 26 -0.05 19.27 -9.82
N PHE A 27 -0.67 20.14 -9.03
CA PHE A 27 -2.13 20.35 -9.02
C PHE A 27 -2.61 21.44 -9.99
N LEU A 28 -1.69 22.05 -10.75
CA LEU A 28 -2.08 22.99 -11.80
C LEU A 28 -2.87 22.26 -12.90
N PRO A 29 -3.90 22.91 -13.51
CA PRO A 29 -4.70 22.30 -14.57
C PRO A 29 -3.90 21.79 -15.79
N THR A 30 -2.69 22.30 -15.98
CA THR A 30 -1.77 21.88 -17.04
C THR A 30 -1.02 20.58 -16.74
N ASN A 31 -0.82 20.25 -15.46
CA ASN A 31 -0.01 19.10 -15.02
C ASN A 31 -0.88 17.94 -14.53
N LEU A 32 -1.91 18.25 -13.74
CA LEU A 32 -2.74 17.25 -13.05
C LEU A 32 -3.31 16.16 -13.98
N PRO A 33 -3.90 16.49 -15.16
CA PRO A 33 -4.47 15.45 -16.03
C PRO A 33 -3.44 14.44 -16.55
N ASP A 34 -2.18 14.84 -16.71
CA ASP A 34 -1.11 13.94 -17.17
C ASP A 34 -0.58 13.09 -16.00
N ILE A 35 -0.50 13.67 -14.79
CA ILE A 35 -0.16 12.95 -13.55
C ILE A 35 -1.24 11.90 -13.23
N GLU A 36 -2.53 12.22 -13.38
CA GLU A 36 -3.62 11.27 -13.18
C GLU A 36 -3.52 10.07 -14.14
N LYS A 37 -3.04 10.26 -15.37
CA LYS A 37 -2.76 9.13 -16.29
C LYS A 37 -1.61 8.27 -15.79
N VAL A 38 -0.53 8.87 -15.29
CA VAL A 38 0.59 8.14 -14.67
C VAL A 38 0.09 7.32 -13.49
N LEU A 39 -0.65 7.91 -12.56
CA LEU A 39 -1.20 7.20 -11.41
C LEU A 39 -2.17 6.09 -11.83
N THR A 40 -3.03 6.35 -12.83
CA THR A 40 -3.97 5.35 -13.35
C THR A 40 -3.23 4.12 -13.86
N GLU A 41 -2.23 4.31 -14.72
CA GLU A 41 -1.40 3.21 -15.24
C GLU A 41 -0.63 2.50 -14.13
N THR A 42 -0.08 3.26 -13.18
CA THR A 42 0.65 2.70 -12.03
C THR A 42 -0.25 1.76 -11.23
N PHE A 43 -1.43 2.20 -10.82
CA PHE A 43 -2.32 1.37 -10.01
C PHE A 43 -2.98 0.24 -10.81
N GLN A 44 -3.13 0.38 -12.14
CA GLN A 44 -3.49 -0.75 -13.00
C GLN A 44 -2.40 -1.83 -13.02
N ARG A 45 -1.11 -1.43 -13.04
CA ARG A 45 0.02 -2.36 -12.92
C ARG A 45 0.11 -2.97 -11.52
N VAL A 46 -0.15 -2.22 -10.46
CA VAL A 46 -0.27 -2.73 -9.08
C VAL A 46 -1.32 -3.83 -9.02
N ALA A 47 -2.55 -3.57 -9.48
CA ALA A 47 -3.62 -4.56 -9.49
C ALA A 47 -3.25 -5.82 -10.29
N TYR A 48 -2.65 -5.64 -11.47
CA TYR A 48 -2.15 -6.74 -12.29
C TYR A 48 -1.08 -7.57 -11.57
N ASN A 49 -0.08 -6.91 -10.97
CA ASN A 49 1.01 -7.58 -10.26
C ASN A 49 0.50 -8.38 -9.06
N LEU A 50 -0.45 -7.81 -8.29
CA LEU A 50 -1.12 -8.51 -7.20
C LEU A 50 -1.85 -9.77 -7.68
N ASP A 51 -2.60 -9.69 -8.79
CA ASP A 51 -3.30 -10.85 -9.35
C ASP A 51 -2.30 -11.96 -9.79
N ILE A 52 -1.15 -11.58 -10.36
CA ILE A 52 -0.07 -12.54 -10.73
C ILE A 52 0.53 -13.19 -9.49
N ILE A 53 0.97 -12.39 -8.50
CA ILE A 53 1.60 -12.91 -7.28
C ILE A 53 0.62 -13.84 -6.55
N TYR A 54 -0.62 -13.42 -6.36
CA TYR A 54 -1.66 -14.25 -5.73
C TYR A 54 -1.85 -15.59 -6.46
N SER A 55 -1.91 -15.57 -7.80
CA SER A 55 -2.05 -16.80 -8.59
C SER A 55 -0.87 -17.75 -8.43
N GLU A 56 0.36 -17.23 -8.38
CA GLU A 56 1.57 -18.05 -8.25
C GLU A 56 1.79 -18.53 -6.81
N LEU A 57 1.45 -17.73 -5.79
CA LEU A 57 1.45 -18.14 -4.38
C LEU A 57 0.54 -19.35 -4.16
N LYS A 58 -0.66 -19.35 -4.77
CA LYS A 58 -1.55 -20.52 -4.72
C LYS A 58 -0.96 -21.80 -5.33
N LYS A 59 -0.10 -21.69 -6.34
CA LYS A 59 0.50 -22.85 -7.02
C LYS A 59 1.58 -23.53 -6.17
N ILE A 60 2.18 -22.78 -5.24
CA ILE A 60 3.13 -23.31 -4.26
C ILE A 60 2.47 -23.65 -2.92
N ASN A 61 1.13 -23.69 -2.88
CA ASN A 61 0.33 -23.95 -1.68
C ASN A 61 0.59 -22.95 -0.54
N TYR A 62 0.85 -21.68 -0.88
CA TYR A 62 0.87 -20.61 0.12
C TYR A 62 -0.49 -20.53 0.83
N LEU A 63 -0.47 -20.46 2.15
CA LEU A 63 -1.67 -20.53 2.98
C LEU A 63 -2.19 -19.13 3.27
N PHE A 64 -3.19 -18.73 2.50
CA PHE A 64 -4.01 -17.56 2.79
C PHE A 64 -5.16 -17.94 3.73
N ASN A 65 -5.68 -16.97 4.47
CA ASN A 65 -6.90 -17.20 5.25
C ASN A 65 -8.04 -17.61 4.30
N THR A 66 -8.72 -18.70 4.64
CA THR A 66 -9.80 -19.28 3.82
C THR A 66 -11.20 -19.02 4.38
N GLU A 67 -11.30 -18.72 5.67
CA GLU A 67 -12.55 -18.43 6.38
C GLU A 67 -12.65 -16.92 6.63
N CYS A 68 -12.70 -16.14 5.53
CA CYS A 68 -12.77 -14.69 5.62
C CYS A 68 -14.19 -14.21 5.92
N GLU A 69 -14.44 -13.84 7.18
CA GLU A 69 -15.62 -13.11 7.63
C GLU A 69 -15.53 -11.63 7.25
N TYR A 70 -14.32 -11.07 7.26
CA TYR A 70 -14.06 -9.65 7.05
C TYR A 70 -13.12 -9.40 5.87
N ASP A 71 -13.16 -8.18 5.33
CA ASP A 71 -12.38 -7.81 4.15
C ASP A 71 -10.87 -7.77 4.43
N PHE A 72 -10.45 -7.39 5.65
CA PHE A 72 -9.03 -7.43 6.05
C PHE A 72 -8.42 -8.83 5.97
N GLN A 73 -9.22 -9.91 6.02
CA GLN A 73 -8.74 -11.29 5.92
C GLN A 73 -8.57 -11.75 4.47
N ARG A 74 -9.19 -11.05 3.51
CA ARG A 74 -9.21 -11.48 2.12
C ARG A 74 -7.89 -11.13 1.43
N PRO A 75 -7.28 -12.04 0.66
CA PRO A 75 -6.03 -11.75 -0.03
C PRO A 75 -6.10 -10.58 -1.00
N LEU A 76 -7.24 -10.46 -1.69
CA LEU A 76 -7.53 -9.38 -2.63
C LEU A 76 -8.98 -8.94 -2.44
N VAL A 77 -9.19 -7.64 -2.28
CA VAL A 77 -10.52 -7.01 -2.24
C VAL A 77 -10.58 -6.01 -3.37
N LYS A 78 -11.44 -6.23 -4.36
CA LYS A 78 -11.60 -5.29 -5.47
C LYS A 78 -12.40 -4.06 -5.00
N PRO A 79 -12.23 -2.88 -5.64
CA PRO A 79 -13.01 -1.69 -5.30
C PRO A 79 -14.52 -1.98 -5.39
N SER A 80 -15.30 -1.43 -4.46
CA SER A 80 -16.75 -1.58 -4.46
C SER A 80 -17.43 -0.42 -5.19
N GLU A 81 -18.72 -0.56 -5.51
CA GLU A 81 -19.52 0.53 -6.10
C GLU A 81 -19.60 1.77 -5.19
N ASN A 82 -19.42 1.59 -3.88
CA ASN A 82 -19.46 2.66 -2.88
C ASN A 82 -18.10 3.31 -2.63
N THR A 83 -17.01 2.87 -3.27
CA THR A 83 -15.65 3.39 -3.03
C THR A 83 -15.59 4.93 -3.12
N ALA A 84 -16.29 5.55 -4.08
CA ALA A 84 -16.31 7.01 -4.20
C ALA A 84 -16.94 7.70 -2.96
N GLN A 85 -18.02 7.14 -2.42
CA GLN A 85 -18.71 7.69 -1.25
C GLN A 85 -17.86 7.49 0.02
N LEU A 86 -17.24 6.32 0.16
CA LEU A 86 -16.33 6.01 1.27
C LEU A 86 -15.10 6.92 1.26
N LEU A 87 -14.51 7.21 0.09
CA LEU A 87 -13.40 8.16 0.00
C LEU A 87 -13.81 9.57 0.43
N VAL A 88 -14.99 10.05 0.04
CA VAL A 88 -15.52 11.34 0.51
C VAL A 88 -15.70 11.34 2.03
N LYS A 89 -16.18 10.23 2.59
CA LYS A 89 -16.32 10.07 4.05
C LYS A 89 -14.96 10.15 4.73
N LEU A 90 -13.95 9.43 4.23
CA LEU A 90 -12.59 9.46 4.77
C LEU A 90 -12.00 10.87 4.69
N GLU A 91 -12.11 11.54 3.53
CA GLU A 91 -11.65 12.92 3.34
C GLU A 91 -12.33 13.89 4.33
N ASN A 92 -13.60 13.69 4.67
CA ASN A 92 -14.29 14.52 5.65
C ASN A 92 -13.80 14.29 7.08
N VAL A 93 -13.56 13.03 7.48
CA VAL A 93 -13.07 12.67 8.81
C VAL A 93 -11.65 13.20 9.03
N VAL A 94 -10.76 13.07 8.02
CA VAL A 94 -9.36 13.48 8.14
C VAL A 94 -9.12 14.98 7.93
N LYS A 95 -10.13 15.72 7.44
CA LYS A 95 -10.03 17.15 7.11
C LYS A 95 -9.47 18.04 8.22
N PRO A 96 -9.76 17.84 9.52
CA PRO A 96 -9.16 18.63 10.60
C PRO A 96 -7.63 18.49 10.67
N PHE A 97 -7.09 17.35 10.23
CA PHE A 97 -5.67 17.02 10.28
C PHE A 97 -4.94 17.31 8.97
N GLY A 98 -5.66 17.42 7.85
CA GLY A 98 -5.10 17.78 6.55
C GLY A 98 -5.71 17.00 5.38
N PHE A 99 -4.85 16.54 4.47
CA PHE A 99 -5.21 15.91 3.21
C PHE A 99 -4.56 14.53 3.07
N ILE A 100 -5.32 13.58 2.54
CA ILE A 100 -4.78 12.32 2.03
C ILE A 100 -4.21 12.52 0.60
N PRO A 101 -3.11 11.85 0.23
CA PRO A 101 -2.50 12.01 -1.07
C PRO A 101 -3.36 11.42 -2.20
N LEU A 102 -3.12 11.91 -3.42
CA LEU A 102 -3.81 11.41 -4.62
C LEU A 102 -3.53 9.92 -4.86
N SER A 103 -2.34 9.44 -4.53
CA SER A 103 -1.93 8.04 -4.65
C SER A 103 -2.85 7.10 -3.86
N LEU A 104 -3.15 7.40 -2.59
CA LEU A 104 -4.05 6.58 -1.76
C LEU A 104 -5.46 6.52 -2.37
N LYS A 105 -5.97 7.67 -2.84
CA LYS A 105 -7.28 7.74 -3.49
C LYS A 105 -7.34 6.88 -4.75
N MET A 106 -6.29 6.92 -5.56
CA MET A 106 -6.20 6.15 -6.80
C MET A 106 -6.01 4.65 -6.53
N PHE A 107 -5.24 4.29 -5.49
CA PHE A 107 -5.13 2.91 -5.02
C PHE A 107 -6.50 2.33 -4.68
N TYR A 108 -7.28 2.99 -3.83
CA TYR A 108 -8.60 2.47 -3.46
C TYR A 108 -9.58 2.43 -4.64
N LYS A 109 -9.49 3.37 -5.58
CA LYS A 109 -10.36 3.40 -6.79
C LYS A 109 -10.06 2.29 -7.79
N ILE A 110 -8.81 1.84 -7.88
CA ILE A 110 -8.35 0.93 -8.95
C ILE A 110 -8.01 -0.46 -8.40
N VAL A 111 -7.35 -0.52 -7.25
CA VAL A 111 -6.82 -1.74 -6.63
C VAL A 111 -7.78 -2.28 -5.58
N GLY A 112 -8.27 -1.42 -4.69
CA GLY A 112 -9.12 -1.81 -3.56
C GLY A 112 -8.25 -2.09 -2.32
N ALA A 113 -8.01 -3.35 -1.99
CA ALA A 113 -7.19 -3.78 -0.85
C ALA A 113 -6.44 -5.08 -1.14
N CYS A 114 -5.44 -5.39 -0.34
CA CYS A 114 -4.74 -6.67 -0.40
C CYS A 114 -4.21 -7.10 0.97
N ASN A 115 -4.18 -8.40 1.22
CA ASN A 115 -3.53 -8.96 2.40
C ASN A 115 -2.88 -10.32 2.06
N PHE A 116 -1.58 -10.32 1.79
CA PHE A 116 -0.85 -11.57 1.55
C PHE A 116 -0.31 -12.21 2.83
N GLY A 117 -0.77 -11.76 4.01
CA GLY A 117 -0.49 -12.39 5.29
C GLY A 117 -0.78 -13.90 5.27
N TRP A 118 0.08 -14.64 5.95
CA TRP A 118 -0.08 -16.08 6.16
C TRP A 118 -1.24 -16.35 7.12
N ASP A 119 -1.98 -17.44 6.91
CA ASP A 119 -3.00 -17.91 7.85
C ASP A 119 -2.34 -18.59 9.05
N TYR A 120 -1.85 -17.78 9.99
CA TYR A 120 -1.22 -18.24 11.22
C TYR A 120 -2.25 -18.75 12.26
N ASP A 121 -3.52 -18.37 12.15
CA ASP A 121 -4.58 -18.84 13.05
C ASP A 121 -4.80 -20.35 12.89
N THR A 122 -4.60 -20.86 11.67
CA THR A 122 -4.74 -22.30 11.38
C THR A 122 -3.41 -23.01 11.14
N ASN A 123 -2.29 -22.29 10.92
CA ASN A 123 -0.99 -22.89 10.60
C ASN A 123 0.19 -22.16 11.27
N GLU A 124 0.86 -22.82 12.22
CA GLU A 124 2.02 -22.27 12.93
C GLU A 124 3.34 -22.28 12.12
N GLU A 125 3.43 -23.09 11.06
CA GLU A 125 4.62 -23.21 10.22
C GLU A 125 4.60 -22.19 9.08
N TYR A 126 5.38 -21.11 9.21
CA TYR A 126 5.56 -20.11 8.17
C TYR A 126 6.39 -20.66 7.00
N LEU A 127 5.92 -20.44 5.77
CA LEU A 127 6.73 -20.73 4.59
C LEU A 127 7.98 -19.83 4.53
N TRP A 128 7.79 -18.53 4.76
CA TRP A 128 8.87 -17.54 4.78
C TRP A 128 8.74 -16.64 6.00
N GLN A 129 9.72 -16.72 6.91
CA GLN A 129 9.70 -16.00 8.18
C GLN A 129 10.11 -14.54 8.00
N TYR A 130 9.37 -13.66 8.66
CA TYR A 130 9.51 -12.21 8.69
C TYR A 130 9.70 -11.61 7.29
N ALA A 131 9.07 -12.22 6.29
CA ALA A 131 9.20 -11.85 4.89
C ALA A 131 8.41 -10.58 4.55
N ASP A 132 7.52 -10.15 5.45
CA ASP A 132 6.69 -8.96 5.35
C ASP A 132 5.83 -8.97 4.08
N PRO A 133 4.83 -9.88 4.00
CA PRO A 133 3.93 -9.92 2.87
C PRO A 133 3.20 -8.58 2.72
N ILE A 134 2.98 -8.19 1.47
CA ILE A 134 2.25 -6.97 1.13
C ILE A 134 0.85 -7.04 1.71
N GLN A 135 0.50 -6.00 2.46
CA GLN A 135 -0.80 -5.78 3.02
C GLN A 135 -1.11 -4.30 2.87
N ILE A 136 -2.34 -3.99 2.47
CA ILE A 136 -2.96 -2.67 2.53
C ILE A 136 -4.42 -2.90 2.91
N PHE A 137 -4.82 -2.38 4.07
CA PHE A 137 -6.16 -2.50 4.63
C PHE A 137 -7.23 -1.98 3.68
N SER A 138 -8.44 -2.52 3.78
CA SER A 138 -9.54 -2.06 2.94
C SER A 138 -9.96 -0.65 3.36
N LEU A 139 -10.53 0.09 2.40
CA LEU A 139 -11.04 1.44 2.70
C LEU A 139 -12.11 1.41 3.80
N SER A 140 -12.90 0.34 3.88
CA SER A 140 -13.87 0.13 4.97
C SER A 140 -13.21 -0.08 6.32
N ASP A 141 -12.11 -0.84 6.38
CA ASP A 141 -11.39 -1.08 7.64
C ASP A 141 -10.73 0.21 8.13
N VAL A 142 -10.04 0.93 7.25
CA VAL A 142 -9.45 2.24 7.56
C VAL A 142 -10.52 3.23 8.02
N LEU A 143 -11.70 3.23 7.39
CA LEU A 143 -12.83 4.05 7.84
C LEU A 143 -13.33 3.65 9.21
N SER A 144 -13.50 2.35 9.47
CA SER A 144 -13.95 1.85 10.76
C SER A 144 -13.00 2.27 11.89
N GLU A 145 -11.69 2.27 11.61
CA GLU A 145 -10.66 2.70 12.55
C GLU A 145 -10.73 4.21 12.81
N VAL A 146 -10.77 5.05 11.78
CA VAL A 146 -10.87 6.51 11.98
C VAL A 146 -12.23 6.98 12.49
N GLU A 147 -13.24 6.11 12.54
CA GLU A 147 -14.52 6.41 13.20
C GLU A 147 -14.55 5.96 14.67
N ASP A 148 -13.57 5.17 15.11
CA ASP A 148 -13.43 4.83 16.52
C ASP A 148 -12.98 6.05 17.33
N GLU A 149 -13.69 6.33 18.43
CA GLU A 149 -13.43 7.51 19.26
C GLU A 149 -12.04 7.49 19.90
N ASN A 150 -11.50 6.30 20.23
CA ASN A 150 -10.18 6.19 20.83
C ASN A 150 -9.08 6.45 19.79
N PHE A 151 -9.24 5.89 18.59
CA PHE A 151 -8.30 6.15 17.50
C PHE A 151 -8.31 7.62 17.10
N LEU A 152 -9.49 8.25 17.01
CA LEU A 152 -9.60 9.69 16.77
C LEU A 152 -8.91 10.53 17.85
N SER A 153 -9.03 10.14 19.13
CA SER A 153 -8.31 10.80 20.22
C SER A 153 -6.80 10.68 20.04
N TYR A 154 -6.31 9.48 19.70
CA TYR A 154 -4.90 9.25 19.42
C TYR A 154 -4.38 10.06 18.23
N MET A 155 -5.16 10.15 17.15
CA MET A 155 -4.84 11.01 16.00
C MET A 155 -4.75 12.49 16.40
N GLN A 156 -5.67 12.97 17.24
CA GLN A 156 -5.68 14.34 17.73
C GLN A 156 -4.45 14.64 18.61
N GLU A 157 -4.13 13.75 19.54
CA GLU A 157 -2.93 13.86 20.40
C GLU A 157 -1.66 13.88 19.54
N SER A 158 -1.52 12.95 18.59
CA SER A 158 -0.39 12.90 17.67
C SER A 158 -0.25 14.19 16.85
N PHE A 159 -1.38 14.74 16.38
CA PHE A 159 -1.39 16.01 15.64
C PHE A 159 -0.95 17.20 16.51
N GLU A 160 -1.34 17.24 17.78
CA GLU A 160 -0.97 18.30 18.72
C GLU A 160 0.51 18.21 19.15
N GLU A 161 1.03 16.99 19.34
CA GLU A 161 2.39 16.76 19.83
C GLU A 161 3.44 16.74 18.71
N GLU A 162 3.15 16.07 17.60
CA GLU A 162 4.10 15.84 16.49
C GLU A 162 3.86 16.76 15.28
N GLY A 163 2.70 17.42 15.23
CA GLY A 163 2.32 18.33 14.14
C GLY A 163 1.77 17.65 12.89
N PHE A 164 1.47 16.35 12.95
CA PHE A 164 0.79 15.61 11.89
C PHE A 164 -0.01 14.43 12.46
N ALA A 165 -1.02 13.97 11.70
CA ALA A 165 -1.70 12.71 11.96
C ALA A 165 -1.38 11.69 10.85
N SER A 166 -1.71 10.43 11.06
CA SER A 166 -1.50 9.37 10.07
C SER A 166 -2.67 8.39 10.03
N LEU A 167 -2.78 7.67 8.91
CA LEU A 167 -3.73 6.57 8.73
C LEU A 167 -2.97 5.25 8.73
N GLU A 168 -3.33 4.32 9.60
CA GLU A 168 -2.74 2.98 9.55
C GLU A 168 -3.25 2.26 8.30
N LEU A 169 -2.33 1.73 7.50
CA LEU A 169 -2.67 1.06 6.24
C LEU A 169 -2.24 -0.40 6.22
N SER A 170 -1.35 -0.82 7.11
CA SER A 170 -0.85 -2.20 7.17
C SER A 170 -0.30 -2.46 8.56
N ALA A 171 -0.42 -3.69 9.04
CA ALA A 171 0.38 -4.13 10.17
C ALA A 171 1.89 -4.04 9.84
N ASP A 172 2.75 -4.04 10.85
CA ASP A 172 4.19 -4.21 10.62
C ASP A 172 4.55 -5.69 10.40
N TYR A 173 5.79 -5.93 9.98
CA TYR A 173 6.26 -7.27 9.62
C TYR A 173 6.26 -8.29 10.77
N PHE A 174 6.34 -7.88 12.05
CA PHE A 174 6.22 -8.81 13.17
C PHE A 174 4.77 -9.23 13.38
N HIS A 175 3.83 -8.28 13.35
CA HIS A 175 2.40 -8.59 13.54
C HIS A 175 1.85 -9.47 12.42
N LYS A 176 2.37 -9.34 11.18
CA LYS A 176 2.04 -10.25 10.07
C LYS A 176 2.50 -11.69 10.28
N ASP A 177 3.45 -11.89 11.18
CA ASP A 177 3.99 -13.18 11.62
C ASP A 177 3.57 -13.50 13.06
N ASN A 178 2.42 -12.95 13.50
CA ASN A 178 1.83 -13.16 14.83
C ASN A 178 2.81 -12.96 16.00
N THR A 179 3.76 -12.03 15.83
CA THR A 179 4.76 -11.67 16.82
C THR A 179 4.48 -10.24 17.28
N SER A 180 4.67 -9.97 18.57
CA SER A 180 4.53 -8.60 19.09
C SER A 180 5.54 -7.69 18.40
N GLY A 181 5.02 -6.66 17.73
CA GLY A 181 5.76 -5.84 16.79
C GLY A 181 5.90 -4.38 17.18
N GLY A 182 6.25 -3.60 16.16
CA GLY A 182 6.31 -2.15 16.22
C GLY A 182 4.95 -1.50 15.96
N PRO A 183 4.95 -0.18 15.70
CA PRO A 183 3.75 0.49 15.20
C PRO A 183 3.43 0.05 13.77
N ALA A 184 2.15 0.04 13.42
CA ALA A 184 1.66 -0.24 12.08
C ALA A 184 2.29 0.67 11.03
N TYR A 185 2.38 0.19 9.79
CA TYR A 185 2.78 1.04 8.67
C TYR A 185 1.65 2.01 8.35
N ALA A 186 1.98 3.30 8.34
CA ALA A 186 0.98 4.35 8.31
C ALA A 186 1.28 5.39 7.23
N LEU A 187 0.24 5.97 6.65
CA LEU A 187 0.37 7.06 5.70
C LEU A 187 0.19 8.40 6.40
N LYS A 188 1.19 9.27 6.27
CA LYS A 188 1.14 10.61 6.83
C LYS A 188 0.08 11.48 6.16
N ILE A 189 -0.75 12.14 6.96
CA ILE A 189 -1.67 13.19 6.51
C ILE A 189 -0.89 14.50 6.42
N THR A 190 -1.02 15.21 5.30
CA THR A 190 -0.26 16.44 5.03
C THR A 190 -1.14 17.68 5.11
N ASP A 191 -0.57 18.81 5.53
CA ASP A 191 -1.24 20.11 5.61
C ASP A 191 -1.68 20.66 4.23
N LYS A 192 -1.08 20.15 3.16
CA LYS A 192 -1.36 20.50 1.76
C LYS A 192 -1.63 19.25 0.93
N PRO A 193 -2.37 19.37 -0.18
CA PRO A 193 -2.51 18.29 -1.15
C PRO A 193 -1.15 17.78 -1.65
N SER A 194 -1.02 16.48 -1.81
CA SER A 194 0.20 15.82 -2.29
C SER A 194 -0.14 14.71 -3.28
N VAL A 195 0.75 14.44 -4.25
CA VAL A 195 0.53 13.36 -5.22
C VAL A 195 0.74 12.01 -4.57
N ASP A 196 1.80 11.90 -3.74
CA ASP A 196 2.12 10.73 -2.94
C ASP A 196 2.48 11.14 -1.52
N GLY A 197 2.42 10.22 -0.56
CA GLY A 197 2.62 10.49 0.86
C GLY A 197 3.77 9.70 1.47
N GLU A 198 4.34 10.25 2.54
CA GLU A 198 5.32 9.56 3.39
C GLU A 198 4.68 8.34 4.04
N PHE A 199 5.33 7.19 3.90
CA PHE A 199 4.89 5.92 4.46
C PHE A 199 5.73 5.62 5.70
N LEU A 200 5.15 5.91 6.85
CA LEU A 200 5.75 5.89 8.17
C LEU A 200 5.91 4.47 8.70
N ASN A 201 6.83 4.30 9.64
CA ASN A 201 7.13 3.07 10.39
C ASN A 201 7.67 1.90 9.57
N GLU A 202 7.57 1.97 8.25
CA GLU A 202 8.26 1.10 7.31
C GLU A 202 9.77 1.46 7.27
N GLU A 203 10.64 0.45 7.25
CA GLU A 203 12.08 0.62 7.53
C GLU A 203 12.85 1.42 6.47
N HIS A 204 12.34 1.45 5.23
CA HIS A 204 13.03 2.08 4.09
C HIS A 204 12.84 3.60 4.07
N LYS A 205 12.06 4.19 4.98
CA LYS A 205 11.81 5.64 5.09
C LYS A 205 11.37 6.22 3.75
N THR A 206 10.27 5.69 3.25
CA THR A 206 9.89 5.81 1.84
C THR A 206 8.51 6.46 1.66
N THR A 207 8.03 6.52 0.42
CA THR A 207 6.66 6.95 0.11
C THR A 207 5.78 5.75 -0.22
N PHE A 208 4.46 5.93 -0.20
CA PHE A 208 3.53 4.83 -0.42
C PHE A 208 3.75 4.10 -1.75
N ILE A 209 3.97 4.82 -2.86
CA ILE A 209 4.24 4.17 -4.16
C ILE A 209 5.60 3.47 -4.18
N ASN A 210 6.61 4.04 -3.51
CA ASN A 210 7.92 3.40 -3.41
C ASN A 210 7.89 2.16 -2.50
N TYR A 211 7.07 2.13 -1.45
CA TYR A 211 6.80 0.92 -0.69
C TYR A 211 6.21 -0.18 -1.60
N LEU A 212 5.21 0.16 -2.42
CA LEU A 212 4.66 -0.77 -3.40
C LEU A 212 5.74 -1.27 -4.38
N ARG A 213 6.65 -0.39 -4.86
CA ARG A 213 7.81 -0.79 -5.68
C ARG A 213 8.66 -1.82 -4.97
N ILE A 214 9.05 -1.57 -3.72
CA ILE A 214 9.86 -2.49 -2.91
C ILE A 214 9.15 -3.84 -2.77
N CYS A 215 7.85 -3.85 -2.47
CA CYS A 215 7.08 -5.08 -2.41
C CYS A 215 7.11 -5.83 -3.75
N PHE A 216 6.80 -5.17 -4.88
CA PHE A 216 6.81 -5.85 -6.19
C PHE A 216 8.20 -6.24 -6.65
N ASP A 217 9.22 -5.50 -6.23
CA ASP A 217 10.59 -5.88 -6.50
C ASP A 217 10.97 -7.18 -5.80
N ASN A 218 10.33 -7.45 -4.67
CA ASN A 218 10.46 -8.68 -3.92
C ASN A 218 9.23 -9.59 -4.05
N CYS A 219 8.56 -9.57 -5.21
CA CYS A 219 7.42 -10.44 -5.55
C CYS A 219 6.29 -10.48 -4.50
N GLY A 220 6.06 -9.38 -3.81
CA GLY A 220 5.03 -9.20 -2.79
C GLY A 220 5.52 -9.23 -1.34
N PHE A 221 6.82 -9.30 -1.09
CA PHE A 221 7.36 -9.50 0.27
C PHE A 221 8.57 -8.58 0.54
N SER A 222 8.35 -7.42 1.17
CA SER A 222 9.37 -6.35 1.30
C SER A 222 10.66 -6.80 1.98
N ARG A 223 10.60 -7.82 2.85
CA ARG A 223 11.73 -8.28 3.68
C ARG A 223 12.23 -9.68 3.34
N ILE A 224 11.70 -10.34 2.30
CA ILE A 224 12.02 -11.75 2.02
C ILE A 224 13.50 -12.01 1.73
N THR A 225 14.22 -11.00 1.23
CA THR A 225 15.66 -11.09 0.95
C THR A 225 16.55 -10.88 2.17
N ASN A 226 15.99 -10.66 3.37
CA ASN A 226 16.77 -10.48 4.58
C ASN A 226 17.55 -11.78 4.91
N PRO A 227 18.90 -11.72 4.92
CA PRO A 227 19.73 -12.91 5.12
C PRO A 227 19.59 -13.54 6.51
N GLU A 228 19.08 -12.82 7.51
CA GLU A 228 18.92 -13.36 8.87
C GLU A 228 17.87 -14.48 8.93
N ASN A 229 16.87 -14.46 8.04
CA ASN A 229 15.74 -15.39 8.05
C ASN A 229 15.94 -16.64 7.18
N ASN A 230 16.95 -16.64 6.30
CA ASN A 230 17.30 -17.77 5.43
C ASN A 230 16.13 -18.34 4.59
N ASN A 231 15.20 -17.48 4.14
CA ASN A 231 14.07 -17.89 3.30
C ASN A 231 14.53 -18.39 1.91
N ASP A 232 13.93 -19.47 1.41
CA ASP A 232 14.27 -20.13 0.14
C ASP A 232 13.43 -19.64 -1.05
N TYR A 233 13.34 -18.32 -1.22
CA TYR A 233 12.42 -17.66 -2.15
C TYR A 233 12.83 -17.70 -3.64
N GLN A 234 14.06 -18.11 -3.97
CA GLN A 234 14.63 -17.90 -5.31
C GLN A 234 13.81 -18.55 -6.43
N THR A 235 13.32 -19.78 -6.20
CA THR A 235 12.49 -20.50 -7.19
C THR A 235 11.19 -19.75 -7.49
N PHE A 236 10.59 -19.15 -6.47
CA PHE A 236 9.39 -18.32 -6.62
C PHE A 236 9.71 -17.03 -7.38
N PHE A 237 10.82 -16.37 -7.04
CA PHE A 237 11.25 -15.13 -7.70
C PHE A 237 11.53 -15.33 -9.19
N ASP A 238 12.29 -16.36 -9.56
CA ASP A 238 12.63 -16.66 -10.95
C ASP A 238 11.38 -16.88 -11.81
N LYS A 239 10.30 -17.37 -11.19
CA LYS A 239 9.01 -17.57 -11.83
C LYS A 239 8.18 -16.30 -11.91
N VAL A 240 8.11 -15.53 -10.82
CA VAL A 240 7.15 -14.42 -10.67
C VAL A 240 7.70 -13.11 -11.22
N LYS A 241 8.94 -12.74 -10.87
CA LYS A 241 9.53 -11.44 -11.20
C LYS A 241 9.45 -11.08 -12.70
N PRO A 242 9.71 -12.00 -13.67
CA PRO A 242 9.62 -11.68 -15.10
C PRO A 242 8.19 -11.39 -15.61
N GLN A 243 7.17 -11.75 -14.83
CA GLN A 243 5.76 -11.52 -15.16
C GLN A 243 5.26 -10.17 -14.66
N LEU A 244 5.94 -9.57 -13.67
CA LEU A 244 5.52 -8.31 -13.06
C LEU A 244 5.83 -7.12 -13.97
N ARG A 245 4.95 -6.13 -13.94
CA ARG A 245 5.14 -4.86 -14.64
C ARG A 245 5.83 -3.87 -13.70
N PRO A 246 6.87 -3.15 -14.17
CA PRO A 246 7.52 -2.12 -13.37
C PRO A 246 6.53 -1.00 -13.08
N ILE A 247 6.54 -0.48 -11.85
CA ILE A 247 5.70 0.66 -11.44
C ILE A 247 6.51 1.88 -11.06
#